data_AF-A0A1G2QC80-F1
#
_entry.id   AF-A0A1G2QC80-F1
#
_cell.length_a   1.000
_cell.length_b   1.000
_cell.length_c   1.000
_cell.angle_alpha   90.00
_cell.angle_beta   90.00
_cell.angle_gamma   90.00
#
_symmetry.space_group_name_H-M   'P 1'
#
loop_
_entity.id
_entity.type
_entity.pdbx_description
1 polymer ?
#
loop_
_entity_poly.entity_id
_entity_poly.type
_entity_poly.pdbx_seq_one_letter_code
_entity_poly.pdbx_strand_id
1 'polypeptide(L)'
;MVIADYVNSGKTMVVAEWPESAKTKEFALMFKALKISGRRTLVLLTDKEKSLRRALNNLPNVEVMAVKELNAYDGMRWPRWLVSEAGAAELIKMVS
;
A
#
# COMPACT_ATOMS: atom_id res chain seq x y z
N MET A 1 -12.95 1.07 -15.27
CA MET A 1 -12.18 -0.04 -14.65
C MET A 1 -11.88 0.36 -13.21
N VAL A 2 -12.33 -0.41 -12.21
CA VAL A 2 -12.33 -0.02 -10.77
C VAL A 2 -10.94 0.44 -10.29
N ILE A 3 -9.88 -0.24 -10.73
CA ILE A 3 -8.50 0.09 -10.33
C ILE A 3 -8.08 1.48 -10.86
N ALA A 4 -8.43 1.82 -12.10
CA ALA A 4 -8.13 3.13 -12.69
C ALA A 4 -8.84 4.27 -11.96
N ASP A 5 -10.07 4.03 -11.49
CA ASP A 5 -10.84 5.01 -10.69
C ASP A 5 -10.16 5.30 -9.35
N TYR A 6 -9.59 4.28 -8.70
CA TYR A 6 -8.86 4.45 -7.43
C TYR A 6 -7.54 5.20 -7.60
N VAL A 7 -6.83 4.95 -8.70
CA VAL A 7 -5.62 5.70 -9.05
C VAL A 7 -5.96 7.18 -9.30
N ASN A 8 -7.07 7.47 -9.98
CA ASN A 8 -7.46 8.84 -10.35
C ASN A 8 -8.21 9.60 -9.23
N SER A 9 -8.86 8.90 -8.29
CA SER A 9 -9.71 9.52 -7.26
C SER A 9 -8.97 10.04 -6.03
N GLY A 10 -7.63 10.05 -6.04
CA GLY A 10 -6.82 10.55 -4.92
C GLY A 10 -6.89 9.69 -3.65
N LYS A 11 -7.39 8.46 -3.77
CA LYS A 11 -7.45 7.47 -2.68
C LYS A 11 -6.15 6.67 -2.54
N THR A 12 -5.23 6.83 -3.48
CA THR A 12 -3.90 6.20 -3.49
C THR A 12 -2.87 7.20 -3.01
N MET A 13 -2.07 6.79 -2.03
CA MET A 13 -0.91 7.55 -1.54
C MET A 13 0.36 6.86 -2.01
N VAL A 14 1.28 7.64 -2.58
CA VAL A 14 2.60 7.16 -3.01
C VAL A 14 3.64 7.61 -2.01
N VAL A 15 4.46 6.68 -1.53
CA VAL A 15 5.66 6.95 -0.74
C VAL A 15 6.90 6.75 -1.62
N ALA A 16 7.88 7.64 -1.51
CA ALA A 16 9.12 7.55 -2.29
C ALA A 16 9.87 6.25 -1.96
N GLU A 17 10.11 6.00 -0.68
CA GLU A 17 10.78 4.79 -0.20
C GLU A 17 10.17 4.31 1.12
N TRP A 18 10.26 3.01 1.35
CA TRP A 18 9.92 2.40 2.62
C TRP A 18 11.08 2.49 3.61
N PRO A 19 10.81 2.44 4.93
CA PRO A 19 11.87 2.35 5.93
C PRO A 19 12.74 1.10 5.71
N GLU A 20 14.07 1.29 5.72
CA GLU A 20 15.03 0.20 5.54
C GLU A 20 14.96 -0.83 6.67
N SER A 21 14.64 -0.38 7.89
CA SER A 21 14.35 -1.28 9.00
C SER A 21 12.92 -1.79 8.83
N ALA A 22 12.76 -3.09 8.58
CA ALA A 22 11.45 -3.77 8.61
C ALA A 22 10.87 -3.84 10.05
N LYS A 23 10.78 -2.69 10.74
CA LYS A 23 10.35 -2.55 12.13
C LYS A 23 8.96 -1.93 12.17
N THR A 24 8.03 -2.60 12.82
CA THR A 24 6.65 -2.14 13.01
C THR A 24 6.58 -0.72 13.62
N LYS A 25 7.54 -0.32 14.46
CA LYS A 25 7.60 1.03 15.05
C LYS A 25 7.79 2.13 14.00
N GLU A 26 8.66 1.91 13.02
CA GLU A 26 8.95 2.88 11.95
C GLU A 26 7.74 3.04 11.04
N PHE A 27 7.10 1.92 10.68
CA PHE A 27 5.83 1.96 9.96
C PHE A 27 4.73 2.66 10.76
N ALA A 28 4.61 2.42 12.07
CA ALA A 28 3.63 3.11 12.90
C ALA A 28 3.85 4.63 12.92
N LEU A 29 5.11 5.09 12.97
CA LEU A 29 5.46 6.51 12.89
C LEU A 29 5.10 7.10 11.52
N MET A 30 5.42 6.39 10.44
CA MET A 30 5.08 6.80 9.07
C MET A 30 3.56 6.90 8.87
N PHE A 31 2.80 5.91 9.34
CA PHE A 31 1.32 5.93 9.26
C PHE A 31 0.71 7.06 10.09
N LYS A 32 1.33 7.44 11.22
CA LYS A 32 0.94 8.62 12.00
C LYS A 32 1.26 9.92 11.26
N ALA A 33 2.44 10.03 10.66
CA ALA A 33 2.85 11.20 9.87
C ALA A 33 1.93 11.42 8.66
N LEU A 34 1.54 10.34 7.99
CA LEU A 34 0.59 10.34 6.88
C LEU A 34 -0.88 10.49 7.31
N LYS A 35 -1.17 10.59 8.62
CA LYS A 35 -2.53 10.71 9.18
C LYS A 35 -3.49 9.59 8.75
N ILE A 36 -2.94 8.40 8.48
CA ILE A 36 -3.69 7.18 8.12
C ILE A 36 -3.75 6.15 9.25
N SER A 37 -3.06 6.42 10.37
CA SER A 37 -3.12 5.56 11.57
C SER A 37 -4.57 5.32 12.01
N GLY A 38 -4.91 4.04 12.26
CA GLY A 38 -6.26 3.61 12.66
C GLY A 38 -7.28 3.48 11.52
N ARG A 39 -6.92 3.84 10.28
CA ARG A 39 -7.80 3.67 9.11
C ARG A 39 -7.44 2.39 8.36
N ARG A 40 -8.47 1.73 7.83
CA ARG A 40 -8.32 0.58 6.93
C ARG A 40 -7.54 0.97 5.69
N THR A 41 -6.31 0.46 5.58
CA THR A 41 -5.36 0.81 4.52
C THR A 41 -4.81 -0.47 3.89
N LEU A 42 -4.85 -0.53 2.57
CA LEU A 42 -4.18 -1.57 1.80
C LEU A 42 -2.78 -1.11 1.43
N VAL A 43 -1.76 -1.86 1.82
CA VAL A 43 -0.37 -1.61 1.42
C VAL A 43 -0.02 -2.55 0.28
N LEU A 44 0.37 -1.98 -0.85
CA LEU A 44 0.82 -2.76 -2.00
C LEU A 44 2.33 -2.73 -2.07
N LEU A 45 2.93 -3.93 -2.06
CA LEU A 45 4.37 -4.13 -2.11
C LEU A 45 4.76 -4.78 -3.42
N THR A 46 5.95 -4.44 -3.90
CA THR A 46 6.63 -5.15 -4.98
C THR A 46 7.37 -6.38 -4.46
N ASP A 47 7.83 -7.25 -5.36
CA ASP A 47 8.60 -8.45 -4.96
C ASP A 47 9.88 -8.11 -4.19
N LYS A 48 10.49 -6.95 -4.45
CA LYS A 48 11.69 -6.45 -3.77
C LYS A 48 11.42 -6.07 -2.31
N GLU A 49 10.17 -5.73 -1.99
CA GLU A 49 9.75 -5.19 -0.69
C GLU A 49 9.10 -6.27 0.20
N LYS A 50 9.12 -7.53 -0.23
CA LYS A 50 8.45 -8.66 0.44
C LYS A 50 8.91 -8.87 1.90
N SER A 51 10.13 -8.45 2.23
CA SER A 51 10.67 -8.45 3.60
C SER A 51 9.87 -7.56 4.56
N LEU A 52 9.30 -6.47 4.08
CA LEU A 52 8.52 -5.50 4.84
C LEU A 52 7.14 -6.04 5.25
N ARG A 53 6.64 -7.05 4.55
CA ARG A 53 5.33 -7.67 4.78
C ARG A 53 5.16 -8.13 6.23
N ARG A 54 6.22 -8.67 6.85
CA ARG A 54 6.17 -9.12 8.26
C ARG A 54 5.95 -7.97 9.23
N ALA A 55 6.60 -6.84 8.98
CA ALA A 55 6.50 -5.66 9.84
C ALA A 55 5.12 -5.00 9.77
N LEU A 56 4.57 -4.94 8.55
CA LEU A 56 3.28 -4.33 8.23
C LEU A 56 2.09 -5.19 8.65
N ASN A 57 2.16 -6.52 8.52
CA ASN A 57 1.10 -7.44 8.95
C ASN A 57 0.83 -7.38 10.47
N ASN A 58 1.79 -6.90 11.26
CA ASN A 58 1.63 -6.73 12.70
C ASN A 58 0.86 -5.45 13.07
N LEU A 59 0.54 -4.58 12.09
CA LEU A 59 -0.22 -3.36 12.34
C LEU A 59 -1.73 -3.63 12.25
N PRO A 60 -2.52 -3.13 13.20
CA PRO A 60 -3.97 -3.22 13.13
C PRO A 60 -4.52 -2.36 11.99
N ASN A 61 -5.56 -2.84 11.32
CA ASN A 61 -6.24 -2.16 10.20
C ASN A 61 -5.39 -1.98 8.93
N VAL A 62 -4.30 -2.73 8.80
CA VAL A 62 -3.45 -2.76 7.60
C VAL A 62 -3.54 -4.13 6.96
N GLU A 63 -3.86 -4.17 5.67
CA GLU A 63 -3.71 -5.38 4.86
C GLU A 63 -2.54 -5.18 3.88
N VAL A 64 -1.73 -6.22 3.68
CA VAL A 64 -0.53 -6.16 2.85
C VAL A 64 -0.62 -7.21 1.76
N MET A 65 -0.51 -6.76 0.52
CA MET A 65 -0.66 -7.59 -0.67
C MET A 65 0.41 -7.24 -1.70
N ALA A 66 0.78 -8.20 -2.56
CA ALA A 66 1.65 -7.88 -3.69
C ALA A 66 0.86 -7.07 -4.75
N VAL A 67 1.52 -6.14 -5.44
CA VAL A 67 0.89 -5.40 -6.56
C VAL A 67 0.25 -6.35 -7.59
N LYS A 68 0.91 -7.47 -7.87
CA LYS A 68 0.44 -8.52 -8.80
C LYS A 68 -0.79 -9.30 -8.34
N GLU A 69 -1.07 -9.31 -7.04
CA GLU A 69 -2.22 -10.01 -6.45
C GLU A 69 -3.46 -9.11 -6.35
N LEU A 70 -3.32 -7.81 -6.61
CA LEU A 70 -4.41 -6.84 -6.51
C LEU A 70 -5.51 -7.16 -7.52
N ASN A 71 -6.73 -7.38 -7.01
CA ASN A 71 -7.93 -7.50 -7.83
C ASN A 71 -8.91 -6.33 -7.57
N ALA A 72 -9.95 -6.25 -8.41
CA ALA A 72 -10.96 -5.19 -8.30
C ALA A 72 -11.78 -5.26 -6.99
N TYR A 73 -11.94 -6.45 -6.41
CA TYR A 73 -12.68 -6.63 -5.16
C TYR A 73 -11.90 -6.07 -3.96
N ASP A 74 -10.60 -6.35 -3.88
CA ASP A 74 -9.70 -5.81 -2.87
C ASP A 74 -9.64 -4.29 -2.97
N GLY A 75 -9.64 -3.77 -4.19
CA GLY A 75 -9.75 -2.34 -4.43
C GLY A 75 -10.99 -1.69 -3.83
N MET A 76 -12.15 -2.33 -3.96
CA MET A 76 -13.40 -1.84 -3.35
C MET A 76 -13.44 -2.03 -1.83
N ARG A 77 -12.87 -3.14 -1.33
CA ARG A 77 -12.84 -3.48 0.09
C ARG A 77 -11.98 -2.52 0.91
N TRP A 78 -10.95 -1.96 0.30
CA TRP A 78 -9.99 -1.07 0.94
C TRP A 78 -10.06 0.35 0.38
N PRO A 79 -10.59 1.33 1.13
CA PRO A 79 -10.86 2.67 0.62
C PRO A 79 -9.60 3.51 0.40
N ARG A 80 -8.43 3.07 0.86
CA ARG A 80 -7.15 3.78 0.76
C ARG A 80 -6.04 2.81 0.47
N TRP A 81 -5.20 3.16 -0.48
CA TRP A 81 -4.03 2.36 -0.84
C TRP A 81 -2.76 3.14 -0.55
N LEU A 82 -1.74 2.45 -0.08
CA LEU A 82 -0.41 2.98 0.14
C LEU A 82 0.58 2.14 -0.68
N VAL A 83 1.30 2.79 -1.57
CA VAL A 83 2.18 2.13 -2.53
C VAL A 83 3.52 2.85 -2.58
N SER A 84 4.61 2.14 -2.86
CA SER A 84 5.87 2.81 -3.23
C SER A 84 5.81 3.34 -4.65
N GLU A 85 6.76 4.21 -5.00
CA GLU A 85 6.94 4.67 -6.38
C GLU A 85 7.13 3.50 -7.36
N ALA A 86 7.90 2.49 -6.96
CA ALA A 86 8.08 1.26 -7.74
C ALA A 86 6.75 0.49 -7.92
N GLY A 87 5.96 0.37 -6.85
CA GLY A 87 4.65 -0.28 -6.91
C GLY A 87 3.63 0.50 -7.75
N ALA A 88 3.66 1.83 -7.71
CA ALA A 88 2.82 2.68 -8.54
C ALA A 88 3.12 2.48 -10.04
N ALA A 89 4.40 2.38 -10.42
CA ALA A 89 4.79 2.09 -11.79
C ALA A 89 4.30 0.71 -12.27
N GLU A 90 4.32 -0.32 -11.41
CA GLU A 90 3.76 -1.63 -11.72
C GLU A 90 2.23 -1.60 -11.86
N LEU A 91 1.53 -0.84 -11.01
CA LEU A 91 0.08 -0.66 -11.11
C LEU A 91 -0.33 -0.01 -12.43
N ILE A 92 0.38 1.03 -12.87
CA ILE A 92 0.10 1.71 -14.13
C ILE A 92 0.27 0.74 -15.33
N LYS A 93 1.29 -0.12 -15.29
CA LYS A 93 1.50 -1.16 -16.31
C LYS A 93 0.40 -2.22 -16.34
N MET A 94 -0.26 -2.48 -15.21
CA MET A 94 -1.36 -3.45 -15.14
C MET A 94 -2.69 -2.88 -15.67
N VAL A 95 -2.81 -1.55 -15.69
CA VAL A 95 -4.03 -0.84 -16.12
C VAL A 95 -3.93 -0.30 -17.56
N SER A 96 -2.71 -0.10 -18.08
CA SER A 96 -2.44 0.31 -19.47
C SER A 96 -2.51 -0.88 -20.43
#